data_AF-A0A354P0A4-F1
#
_entry.id   AF-A0A354P0A4-F1
#
_cell.length_a   1.000
_cell.length_b   1.000
_cell.length_c   1.000
_cell.angle_alpha   90.00
_cell.angle_beta   90.00
_cell.angle_gamma   90.00
#
_symmetry.space_group_name_H-M   'P 1'
#
loop_
_entity.id
_entity.type
_entity.pdbx_description
1 polymer ?
#
loop_
_entity_poly.entity_id
_entity_poly.type
_entity_poly.pdbx_seq_one_letter_code
_entity_poly.pdbx_strand_id
1 'polypeptide(L)'
;MIVTYDELECLLCGYVDYTYTPPVRLRPKSILSTGTRYVLRYVGDSKSLSETLTYVKLKRLRNRVVFGVKCPFCEKRMDQSSLSGKRREVREERYKCESGHRVSLLPKKDGSMGWK
;
A
#
# COMPACT_ATOMS: atom_id res chain seq x y z
N MET A 1 30.39 -27.31 17.95
CA MET A 1 29.27 -26.47 17.46
C MET A 1 29.39 -26.40 15.95
N ILE A 2 28.47 -27.01 15.21
CA ILE A 2 28.47 -26.98 13.75
C ILE A 2 27.72 -25.71 13.36
N VAL A 3 28.42 -24.74 12.79
CA VAL A 3 27.83 -23.55 12.18
C VAL A 3 27.45 -23.95 10.76
N THR A 4 26.19 -24.22 10.52
CA THR A 4 25.67 -24.47 9.16
C THR A 4 25.36 -23.11 8.54
N TYR A 5 26.16 -22.69 7.55
CA TYR A 5 25.79 -21.59 6.67
C TYR A 5 24.77 -22.12 5.67
N ASP A 6 23.57 -21.52 5.65
CA ASP A 6 22.49 -21.89 4.73
C ASP A 6 22.81 -21.24 3.36
N GLU A 7 23.58 -21.95 2.53
CA GLU A 7 23.96 -21.49 1.19
C GLU A 7 22.91 -21.90 0.16
N LEU A 8 22.57 -20.99 -0.75
CA LEU A 8 21.60 -21.23 -1.81
C LEU A 8 22.25 -22.06 -2.93
N GLU A 9 22.31 -23.36 -2.73
CA GLU A 9 22.89 -24.33 -3.66
C GLU A 9 21.82 -24.99 -4.55
N CYS A 10 22.16 -25.21 -5.83
CA CYS A 10 21.34 -26.02 -6.73
C CYS A 10 21.42 -27.50 -6.33
N LEU A 11 20.32 -28.06 -5.83
CA LEU A 11 20.24 -29.46 -5.39
C LEU A 11 20.52 -30.51 -6.48
N LEU A 12 20.52 -30.12 -7.76
CA LEU A 12 20.78 -31.02 -8.90
C LEU A 12 22.25 -31.04 -9.34
N CYS A 13 22.99 -29.95 -9.15
CA CYS A 13 24.36 -29.84 -9.69
C CYS A 13 25.37 -29.17 -8.75
N GLY A 14 24.95 -28.74 -7.57
CA GLY A 14 25.80 -28.11 -6.57
C GLY A 14 26.26 -26.69 -6.91
N TYR A 15 25.68 -26.06 -7.94
CA TYR A 15 26.04 -24.70 -8.32
C TYR A 15 25.52 -23.69 -7.29
N VAL A 16 26.38 -22.77 -6.85
CA VAL A 16 26.06 -21.67 -5.93
C VAL A 16 26.19 -20.34 -6.66
N ASP A 17 25.08 -19.62 -6.78
CA ASP A 17 25.06 -18.28 -7.39
C ASP A 17 25.12 -17.20 -6.31
N TYR A 18 26.31 -16.71 -6.01
CA TYR A 18 26.53 -15.62 -5.04
C TYR A 18 25.96 -14.27 -5.50
N THR A 19 25.59 -14.13 -6.78
CA THR A 19 24.96 -12.91 -7.31
C THR A 19 23.44 -12.95 -7.20
N TYR A 20 22.87 -14.13 -6.95
CA TYR A 20 21.43 -14.31 -6.79
C TYR A 20 20.96 -13.81 -5.43
N THR A 21 20.10 -12.80 -5.44
CA THR A 21 19.38 -12.35 -4.24
C THR A 21 17.94 -12.86 -4.32
N PRO A 22 17.53 -13.81 -3.46
CA PRO A 22 16.17 -14.32 -3.51
C PRO A 22 15.19 -13.17 -3.24
N PRO A 23 14.07 -13.08 -3.97
CA PRO A 23 13.07 -12.08 -3.67
C PRO A 23 12.55 -12.33 -2.26
N VAL A 24 12.86 -11.42 -1.33
CA VAL A 24 12.26 -11.42 0.00
C VAL A 24 10.76 -11.23 -0.22
N ARG A 25 10.01 -12.34 -0.16
CA ARG A 25 8.56 -12.28 -0.03
C ARG A 25 8.29 -11.72 1.35
N LEU A 26 8.32 -10.39 1.47
CA LEU A 26 7.72 -9.69 2.59
C LEU A 26 6.27 -10.13 2.59
N ARG A 27 5.92 -11.14 3.40
CA ARG A 27 4.52 -11.43 3.70
C ARG A 27 3.99 -10.11 4.25
N PRO A 28 3.12 -9.38 3.54
CA PRO A 28 2.71 -8.07 4.01
C PRO A 28 1.94 -8.29 5.31
N LYS A 29 2.51 -7.88 6.45
CA LYS A 29 1.88 -7.96 7.78
C LYS A 29 0.60 -7.12 7.92
N SER A 30 0.00 -6.58 6.85
CA SER A 30 -0.84 -5.38 7.04
C SER A 30 -1.99 -5.17 6.07
N ILE A 31 -2.67 -6.24 5.66
CA ILE A 31 -4.07 -6.12 5.26
C ILE A 31 -4.90 -6.93 6.25
N LEU A 32 -5.39 -6.26 7.30
CA LEU A 32 -6.55 -6.75 8.05
C LEU A 32 -7.78 -6.48 7.15
N SER A 33 -8.00 -7.36 6.17
CA SER A 33 -9.20 -7.33 5.33
C SER A 33 -10.29 -8.13 6.02
N THR A 34 -11.37 -7.46 6.39
CA THR A 34 -12.63 -8.14 6.75
C THR A 34 -13.65 -7.76 5.68
N GLY A 35 -13.75 -8.60 4.65
CA GLY A 35 -14.66 -8.40 3.51
C GLY A 35 -14.30 -7.19 2.64
N THR A 36 -14.99 -6.07 2.85
CA THR A 36 -14.89 -4.84 2.01
C THR A 36 -14.14 -3.70 2.67
N ARG A 37 -13.64 -3.88 3.90
CA ARG A 37 -12.90 -2.86 4.67
C ARG A 37 -11.41 -3.20 4.69
N TYR A 38 -10.60 -2.18 4.47
CA TYR A 38 -9.14 -2.23 4.43
C TYR A 38 -8.58 -1.15 5.34
N VAL A 39 -7.47 -1.46 5.98
CA VAL A 39 -6.66 -0.49 6.73
C VAL A 39 -5.36 -0.30 5.96
N LEU A 40 -5.12 0.90 5.47
CA LEU A 40 -3.95 1.23 4.66
C LEU A 40 -2.91 1.98 5.48
N ARG A 41 -1.65 1.63 5.26
CA ARG A 41 -0.47 2.30 5.85
C ARG A 41 0.03 3.43 4.94
N TYR A 42 0.65 4.42 5.56
CA TYR A 42 1.30 5.52 4.86
C TYR A 42 2.51 5.01 4.06
N VAL A 43 2.69 5.54 2.86
CA VAL A 43 3.78 5.15 1.94
C VAL A 43 4.48 6.37 1.32
N GLY A 44 4.15 7.58 1.77
CA GLY A 44 4.86 8.77 1.33
C GLY A 44 6.19 8.96 2.07
N ASP A 45 6.84 10.09 1.79
CA ASP A 45 8.20 10.38 2.27
C ASP A 45 8.23 10.89 3.73
N SER A 46 7.10 11.32 4.27
CA SER A 46 7.03 11.90 5.62
C SER A 46 7.08 10.84 6.72
N LYS A 47 8.20 10.76 7.46
CA LYS A 47 8.36 9.82 8.57
C LYS A 47 7.31 10.01 9.69
N SER A 48 6.85 11.24 9.92
CA SER A 48 5.85 11.54 10.95
C SER A 48 4.49 10.89 10.70
N LEU A 49 4.21 10.50 9.45
CA LEU A 49 2.95 9.85 9.07
C LEU A 49 3.06 8.33 8.97
N SER A 50 4.25 7.75 9.22
CA SER A 50 4.51 6.31 9.02
C SER A 50 3.60 5.38 9.85
N GLU A 51 3.21 5.82 11.05
CA GLU A 51 2.30 5.09 11.93
C GLU A 51 0.82 5.47 11.72
N THR A 52 0.55 6.47 10.89
CA THR A 52 -0.81 6.93 10.63
C THR A 52 -1.53 5.98 9.66
N LEU A 53 -2.71 5.52 10.06
CA LEU A 53 -3.51 4.56 9.30
C LEU A 53 -4.73 5.25 8.69
N THR A 54 -5.11 4.83 7.49
CA THR A 54 -6.38 5.24 6.87
C THR A 54 -7.30 4.05 6.70
N TYR A 55 -8.58 4.28 6.97
CA TYR A 55 -9.62 3.28 6.78
C TYR A 55 -10.27 3.48 5.43
N VAL A 56 -10.28 2.41 4.64
CA VAL A 56 -10.83 2.39 3.30
C VAL A 56 -11.90 1.32 3.21
N LYS A 57 -13.02 1.64 2.58
CA LYS A 57 -14.10 0.69 2.32
C LYS A 57 -14.46 0.69 0.84
N LEU A 58 -14.57 -0.47 0.22
CA LEU A 58 -15.13 -0.59 -1.12
C LEU A 58 -16.62 -0.21 -1.10
N LYS A 59 -17.01 0.68 -1.99
CA LYS A 59 -18.38 1.13 -2.19
C LYS A 59 -18.75 1.00 -3.66
N ARG A 60 -20.00 0.67 -3.93
CA ARG A 60 -20.53 0.67 -5.30
C ARG A 60 -21.13 2.05 -5.57
N LEU A 61 -20.65 2.70 -6.61
CA LEU A 61 -21.17 3.98 -7.11
C LEU A 61 -21.72 3.74 -8.51
N ARG A 62 -23.05 3.60 -8.62
CA ARG A 62 -23.74 3.19 -9.84
C ARG A 62 -23.17 1.86 -10.37
N ASN A 63 -22.56 1.88 -11.55
CA ASN A 63 -21.98 0.74 -12.26
C ASN A 63 -20.50 0.50 -11.95
N ARG A 64 -19.84 1.33 -11.12
CA ARG A 64 -18.42 1.17 -10.75
C ARG A 64 -18.22 0.89 -9.26
N VAL A 65 -17.13 0.22 -8.94
CA VAL A 65 -16.64 0.05 -7.56
C VAL A 65 -15.57 1.11 -7.30
N VAL A 66 -15.72 1.84 -6.20
CA VAL A 66 -14.83 2.93 -5.78
C VAL A 66 -14.44 2.76 -4.33
N PHE A 67 -13.33 3.39 -3.93
CA PHE A 67 -12.93 3.43 -2.54
C PHE A 67 -13.62 4.60 -1.81
N GLY A 68 -14.18 4.31 -0.64
CA GLY A 68 -14.59 5.33 0.33
C GLY A 68 -13.52 5.45 1.40
N VAL A 69 -12.89 6.62 1.50
CA VAL A 69 -11.77 6.88 2.41
C VAL A 69 -12.23 7.69 3.62
N LYS A 70 -11.80 7.29 4.81
CA LYS A 70 -11.90 8.08 6.05
C LYS A 70 -10.60 8.88 6.23
N CYS A 71 -10.72 10.19 6.44
CA CYS A 71 -9.59 11.07 6.63
C CYS A 71 -8.78 10.63 7.87
N PRO A 72 -7.45 10.48 7.78
CA PRO A 72 -6.62 10.07 8.92
C PRO A 72 -6.50 11.14 10.00
N PHE A 73 -6.79 12.41 9.65
CA PHE A 73 -6.58 13.55 10.55
C PHE A 73 -7.86 14.02 11.24
N CYS A 74 -8.97 14.08 10.51
CA CYS A 74 -10.24 14.60 11.04
C CYS A 74 -11.35 13.54 11.09
N GLU A 75 -11.05 12.30 10.72
CA GLU A 75 -11.99 11.17 10.77
C GLU A 75 -13.28 11.31 9.93
N LYS A 76 -13.40 12.40 9.17
CA LYS A 76 -14.51 12.63 8.24
C LYS A 76 -14.36 11.82 6.96
N ARG A 77 -15.47 11.65 6.24
CA ARG A 77 -15.46 11.05 4.91
C ARG A 77 -14.71 11.97 3.94
N MET A 78 -14.02 11.38 2.98
CA MET A 78 -13.35 12.12 1.91
C MET A 78 -14.03 11.86 0.57
N ASP A 79 -14.06 12.91 -0.25
CA ASP A 79 -14.61 12.86 -1.60
C ASP A 79 -13.49 12.76 -2.62
N GLN A 80 -13.76 12.04 -3.71
CA GLN A 80 -12.79 11.87 -4.79
C GLN A 80 -12.59 13.21 -5.51
N SER A 81 -11.35 13.65 -5.62
CA SER A 81 -10.99 14.90 -6.29
C SER A 81 -10.10 14.63 -7.50
N SER A 82 -10.43 15.23 -8.63
CA SER A 82 -9.57 15.23 -9.83
C SER A 82 -8.43 16.26 -9.76
N LEU A 83 -8.49 17.20 -8.81
CA LEU A 83 -7.73 18.45 -8.85
C LEU A 83 -6.42 18.36 -8.07
N SER A 84 -5.35 18.04 -8.79
CA SER A 84 -4.03 18.63 -8.53
C SER A 84 -3.36 18.83 -9.88
N GLY A 85 -2.86 20.05 -10.13
CA GLY A 85 -2.25 20.45 -11.41
C GLY A 85 -1.04 19.62 -11.83
N LYS A 86 -0.58 18.69 -10.98
CA LYS A 86 0.42 17.67 -11.29
C LYS A 86 -0.24 16.47 -11.98
N ARG A 87 0.36 16.02 -13.10
CA ARG A 87 -0.05 14.80 -13.82
C ARG A 87 -0.29 13.66 -12.83
N ARG A 88 -1.43 12.98 -13.01
CA ARG A 88 -1.84 11.82 -12.22
C ARG A 88 -0.86 10.67 -12.50
N GLU A 89 -0.34 10.02 -11.46
CA GLU A 89 0.30 8.71 -11.66
C GLU A 89 -0.77 7.72 -12.14
N VAL A 90 -0.42 6.77 -13.02
CA VAL A 90 -1.34 5.96 -13.84
C VAL A 90 -2.45 5.24 -13.05
N ARG A 91 -2.34 5.13 -11.72
CA ARG A 91 -3.35 4.50 -10.84
C ARG A 91 -3.58 5.22 -9.51
N GLU A 92 -3.18 6.49 -9.41
CA GLU A 92 -3.35 7.27 -8.18
C GLU A 92 -4.80 7.74 -8.01
N GLU A 93 -5.46 7.47 -6.90
CA GLU A 93 -6.78 8.05 -6.62
C GLU A 93 -6.68 9.11 -5.53
N ARG A 94 -7.10 10.34 -5.83
CA ARG A 94 -6.98 11.47 -4.92
C ARG A 94 -8.29 11.76 -4.22
N TYR A 95 -8.21 12.05 -2.93
CA TYR A 95 -9.33 12.32 -2.04
C TYR A 95 -9.08 13.63 -1.29
N LYS A 96 -10.14 14.39 -1.03
CA LYS A 96 -10.12 15.62 -0.23
C LYS A 96 -11.25 15.60 0.79
N CYS A 97 -11.00 16.05 2.01
CA CYS A 97 -12.05 16.27 2.99
C CYS A 97 -12.49 17.75 3.05
N GLU A 98 -13.62 18.01 3.70
CA GLU A 98 -14.15 19.38 3.91
C GLU A 98 -13.14 20.31 4.58
N SER A 99 -12.35 19.80 5.52
CA SER A 99 -11.30 20.55 6.24
C SER A 99 -10.07 20.87 5.38
N GLY A 100 -10.00 20.36 4.14
CA GLY A 100 -8.90 20.61 3.22
C GLY A 100 -7.77 19.58 3.22
N HIS A 101 -7.78 18.56 4.09
CA HIS A 101 -6.80 17.49 4.04
C HIS A 101 -6.93 16.68 2.75
N ARG A 102 -5.78 16.23 2.24
CA ARG A 102 -5.67 15.45 1.00
C ARG A 102 -5.02 14.11 1.29
N VAL A 103 -5.52 13.09 0.60
CA VAL A 103 -4.99 11.72 0.67
C VAL A 103 -5.00 11.15 -0.73
N SER A 104 -3.93 10.48 -1.13
CA SER A 104 -3.83 9.81 -2.42
C SER A 104 -3.60 8.32 -2.20
N LEU A 105 -4.49 7.48 -2.75
CA LEU A 105 -4.32 6.04 -2.76
C LEU A 105 -3.47 5.63 -3.94
N LEU A 106 -2.47 4.79 -3.69
CA LEU A 106 -1.57 4.27 -4.69
C LEU A 106 -1.47 2.75 -4.60
N PRO A 107 -1.57 2.03 -5.72
CA PRO A 107 -1.11 0.66 -5.78
C PRO A 107 0.41 0.64 -5.75
N LYS A 108 0.97 -0.19 -4.87
CA LYS A 108 2.39 -0.50 -4.82
C LYS A 108 2.74 -1.53 -5.89
N LYS A 109 4.03 -1.66 -6.18
CA LYS A 109 4.57 -2.64 -7.14
C LYS A 109 4.28 -4.09 -6.75
N ASP A 110 4.12 -4.36 -5.46
CA ASP A 110 3.78 -5.67 -4.89
C ASP A 110 2.27 -6.01 -4.99
N GLY A 111 1.47 -5.13 -5.60
CA GLY A 111 0.02 -5.28 -5.71
C GLY A 111 -0.76 -4.88 -4.45
N SER A 112 -0.08 -4.52 -3.36
CA SER A 112 -0.72 -3.96 -2.18
C SER A 112 -1.11 -2.50 -2.40
N MET A 113 -1.99 -1.97 -1.55
CA MET A 113 -2.42 -0.57 -1.61
C MET A 113 -1.88 0.19 -0.41
N GLY A 114 -1.56 1.46 -0.59
CA GLY A 114 -1.26 2.36 0.50
C GLY A 114 -1.69 3.79 0.21
N TRP A 115 -1.49 4.66 1.19
CA TRP A 115 -1.89 6.06 1.08
C TRP A 115 -0.70 7.00 1.24
N LYS A 116 -0.74 8.15 0.57
CA LYS A 116 0.22 9.26 0.69
C LYS A 116 -0.49 10.59 0.85
#